data_AF-A0A847EYE4-F1
#
_entry.id   AF-A0A847EYE4-F1
#
_cell.length_a   1.000
_cell.length_b   1.000
_cell.length_c   1.000
_cell.angle_alpha   90.00
_cell.angle_beta   90.00
_cell.angle_gamma   90.00
#
_symmetry.space_group_name_H-M   'P 1'
#
loop_
_entity.id
_entity.type
_entity.pdbx_description
1 polymer ?
#
loop_
_entity_poly.entity_id
_entity_poly.type
_entity_poly.pdbx_seq_one_letter_code
_entity_poly.pdbx_strand_id
1 'polypeptide(L)'
;MNNRIIALLLTLTLAFNQVPVNGCTNFLAGAGATVDGSTIITYSADSHNLYGELYHWPAKDWPEGSWLDIKEWDTGKPLGRIPQVAHTYSVVGNMNEY
;
A
#
# COMPACT_ATOMS: atom_id res chain seq x y z
N MET A 1 -5.57 29.71 -39.17
CA MET A 1 -6.45 28.67 -38.61
C MET A 1 -7.51 29.38 -37.77
N ASN A 2 -8.80 29.10 -37.97
CA ASN A 2 -9.88 29.87 -37.34
C ASN A 2 -9.85 29.70 -35.80
N ASN A 3 -9.98 30.77 -35.02
CA ASN A 3 -9.94 30.71 -33.55
C ASN A 3 -10.97 29.74 -32.98
N ARG A 4 -12.10 29.54 -33.67
CA ARG A 4 -13.12 28.54 -33.31
C ARG A 4 -12.62 27.09 -33.43
N ILE A 5 -11.81 26.80 -34.44
CA ILE A 5 -11.22 25.47 -34.66
C ILE A 5 -10.14 25.21 -33.61
N ILE A 6 -9.31 26.21 -33.29
CA ILE A 6 -8.30 26.10 -32.22
C ILE A 6 -8.99 25.87 -30.86
N ALA A 7 -10.03 26.64 -30.54
CA ALA A 7 -10.78 26.48 -29.29
C ALA A 7 -11.44 25.10 -29.17
N LEU A 8 -12.02 24.60 -30.27
CA LEU A 8 -12.63 23.27 -30.32
C LEU A 8 -11.59 22.16 -30.13
N LEU A 9 -10.44 22.26 -30.81
CA LEU A 9 -9.35 21.30 -30.66
C LEU A 9 -8.81 21.29 -29.23
N LEU A 10 -8.66 22.47 -28.62
CA LEU A 10 -8.18 22.60 -27.25
C LEU A 10 -9.16 21.95 -26.25
N THR A 11 -10.46 22.23 -26.38
CA THR A 11 -11.50 21.61 -25.54
C THR A 11 -11.55 20.09 -25.71
N LEU A 12 -11.40 19.59 -26.94
CA LEU A 12 -11.35 18.15 -27.21
C LEU A 12 -10.14 17.52 -26.53
N THR A 13 -8.95 18.11 -26.65
CA THR A 13 -7.74 17.59 -25.99
C THR A 13 -7.86 17.57 -24.46
N LEU A 14 -8.48 18.58 -23.83
CA LEU A 14 -8.71 18.63 -22.39
C LEU A 14 -9.73 17.57 -21.92
N ALA A 15 -10.78 17.32 -22.72
CA ALA A 15 -11.81 16.34 -22.38
C ALA A 15 -11.29 14.89 -22.41
N PHE A 16 -10.37 14.56 -23.32
CA PHE A 16 -9.90 13.19 -23.55
C PHE A 16 -8.59 12.83 -22.83
N ASN A 17 -7.91 13.76 -22.17
CA ASN A 17 -6.69 13.51 -21.38
C ASN A 17 -7.00 13.31 -19.88
N GLN A 18 -7.93 12.43 -19.55
CA GLN A 18 -8.15 12.04 -18.15
C GLN A 18 -7.10 11.00 -17.74
N VAL A 19 -5.98 11.45 -17.17
CA VAL A 19 -5.00 10.54 -16.56
C VAL A 19 -5.58 10.04 -15.24
N PRO A 20 -5.77 8.73 -15.05
CA PRO A 20 -6.21 8.20 -13.77
C PRO A 20 -5.17 8.53 -12.71
N VAL A 21 -5.57 9.32 -11.70
CA VAL A 21 -4.72 9.60 -10.53
C VAL A 21 -4.95 8.46 -9.55
N ASN A 22 -3.91 7.69 -9.28
CA ASN A 22 -3.92 6.70 -8.20
C ASN A 22 -3.65 7.44 -6.89
N GLY A 23 -4.72 7.71 -6.12
CA GLY A 23 -4.64 8.48 -4.89
C GLY A 23 -4.25 7.59 -3.72
N CYS A 24 -3.06 7.83 -3.16
CA CYS A 24 -2.73 7.42 -1.79
C CYS A 24 -2.31 8.68 -1.04
N THR A 25 -2.97 9.00 0.07
CA THR A 25 -2.53 10.08 0.94
C THR A 25 -1.73 9.48 2.08
N ASN A 26 -0.44 9.82 2.18
CA ASN A 26 0.48 9.30 3.20
C ASN A 26 0.97 10.46 4.06
N PHE A 27 1.04 10.25 5.38
CA PHE A 27 1.63 11.18 6.34
C PHE A 27 2.70 10.50 7.17
N LEU A 28 3.81 11.23 7.34
CA LEU A 28 4.90 10.87 8.24
C LEU A 28 5.09 12.03 9.21
N ALA A 29 5.03 11.74 10.51
CA ALA A 29 5.35 12.70 11.56
C ALA A 29 6.38 12.07 12.51
N GLY A 30 7.57 12.66 12.55
CA GLY A 30 8.59 12.25 13.52
C GLY A 30 8.28 12.77 14.93
N ALA A 31 8.98 12.24 15.93
CA ALA A 31 8.78 12.59 17.34
C ALA A 31 8.78 14.10 17.65
N GLY A 32 9.58 14.91 16.94
CA GLY A 32 9.61 16.36 17.13
C GLY A 32 8.42 17.12 16.52
N ALA A 33 7.58 16.45 15.73
CA ALA A 33 6.44 17.04 15.03
C ALA A 33 5.09 16.63 15.63
N THR A 34 5.07 15.76 16.64
CA THR A 34 3.88 15.28 17.32
C THR A 34 3.77 15.88 18.72
N VAL A 35 2.54 15.97 19.26
CA VAL A 35 2.28 16.62 20.56
C VAL A 35 2.84 15.79 21.73
N ASP A 36 2.88 14.46 21.58
CA ASP A 36 3.25 13.50 22.62
C ASP A 36 4.64 12.87 22.40
N GLY A 37 5.36 13.27 21.35
CA GLY A 37 6.66 12.69 21.01
C GLY A 37 6.59 11.33 20.30
N SER A 38 5.40 10.83 19.96
CA SER A 38 5.24 9.61 19.16
C SER A 38 5.75 9.78 17.72
N THR A 39 6.12 8.68 17.06
CA THR A 39 6.38 8.68 15.61
C THR A 39 5.19 8.05 14.90
N ILE A 40 4.63 8.75 13.91
CA ILE A 40 3.40 8.35 13.22
C ILE A 40 3.72 8.13 11.74
N ILE A 41 3.35 6.95 11.25
CA ILE A 41 3.31 6.59 9.84
C ILE A 41 1.87 6.18 9.55
N THR A 42 1.16 6.94 8.72
CA THR A 42 -0.25 6.65 8.41
C THR A 42 -0.56 6.91 6.95
N TYR A 43 -1.56 6.23 6.42
CA TYR A 43 -2.00 6.36 5.04
C TYR A 43 -3.50 6.11 4.88
N SER A 44 -4.07 6.60 3.79
CA SER A 44 -5.43 6.22 3.34
C SER A 44 -5.34 5.13 2.27
N ALA A 45 -5.97 3.98 2.55
CA ALA A 45 -6.10 2.87 1.61
C ALA A 45 -7.44 3.00 0.87
N ASP A 46 -7.50 3.89 -0.12
CA ASP A 46 -8.77 4.28 -0.75
C ASP A 46 -9.32 3.13 -1.61
N SER A 47 -10.44 2.56 -1.20
CA SER A 47 -11.15 1.52 -1.94
C SER A 47 -12.64 1.55 -1.65
N HIS A 48 -13.45 1.25 -2.65
CA HIS A 48 -14.90 1.11 -2.49
C HIS A 48 -15.32 -0.33 -2.13
N ASN A 49 -14.39 -1.29 -2.22
CA ASN A 49 -14.67 -2.72 -2.01
C ASN A 49 -13.86 -3.36 -0.88
N LEU A 50 -12.78 -2.73 -0.42
CA LEU A 50 -11.94 -3.26 0.65
C LEU A 50 -12.39 -2.65 1.98
N TYR A 51 -12.76 -3.53 2.91
CA TYR A 51 -13.01 -3.15 4.30
C TYR A 51 -11.76 -3.46 5.12
N GLY A 52 -11.36 -2.52 5.98
CA GLY A 52 -10.20 -2.71 6.82
C GLY A 52 -10.38 -3.87 7.79
N GLU A 53 -9.38 -4.73 7.89
CA GLU A 53 -9.26 -5.75 8.92
C GLU A 53 -7.93 -5.61 9.65
N LEU A 54 -7.91 -6.02 10.92
CA LEU A 54 -6.69 -6.04 11.71
C LEU A 54 -6.17 -7.48 11.75
N TYR A 55 -5.13 -7.75 10.96
CA TYR A 55 -4.48 -9.04 10.96
C TYR A 55 -3.65 -9.25 12.22
N HIS A 56 -3.58 -10.51 12.66
CA HIS A 56 -2.65 -10.95 13.69
C HIS A 56 -1.93 -12.21 13.22
N TRP A 57 -0.61 -12.16 13.25
CA TRP A 57 0.27 -13.29 13.02
C TRP A 57 1.07 -13.58 14.29
N PRO A 58 0.99 -14.79 14.84
CA PRO A 58 1.75 -15.15 16.04
C PRO A 58 3.24 -15.33 15.71
N ALA A 59 4.08 -15.06 16.70
CA ALA A 59 5.50 -15.43 16.62
C ALA A 59 5.65 -16.94 16.44
N LYS A 60 6.65 -17.37 15.67
CA LYS A 60 6.84 -18.78 15.32
C LYS A 60 8.28 -19.09 14.95
N ASP A 61 8.76 -20.23 15.44
CA ASP A 61 9.99 -20.86 14.97
C ASP A 61 9.70 -21.83 13.81
N TRP A 62 10.57 -21.82 12.82
CA TRP A 62 10.46 -22.64 11.62
C TRP A 62 11.63 -23.62 11.53
N PRO A 63 11.38 -24.90 11.18
CA PRO A 63 12.44 -25.87 10.94
C PRO A 63 13.39 -25.44 9.81
N GLU A 64 14.64 -25.87 9.89
CA GLU A 64 15.62 -25.64 8.83
C GLU A 64 15.13 -26.18 7.46
N GLY A 65 15.39 -25.41 6.39
CA GLY A 65 14.94 -25.75 5.05
C GLY A 65 13.46 -25.46 4.77
N SER A 66 12.75 -24.82 5.70
CA SER A 66 11.38 -24.33 5.47
C SER A 66 11.33 -23.30 4.35
N TRP A 67 10.19 -23.28 3.64
CA TRP A 67 9.92 -22.35 2.54
C TRP A 67 8.67 -21.52 2.84
N LEU A 68 8.72 -20.24 2.48
CA LEU A 68 7.58 -19.33 2.48
C LEU A 68 7.04 -19.21 1.05
N ASP A 69 5.74 -19.48 0.89
CA ASP A 69 5.03 -19.23 -0.37
C ASP A 69 4.69 -17.74 -0.49
N ILE A 70 5.10 -17.12 -1.59
CA ILE A 70 4.77 -15.72 -1.89
C ILE A 70 3.56 -15.71 -2.80
N LYS A 71 2.50 -15.02 -2.34
CA LYS A 71 1.29 -14.75 -3.11
C LYS A 71 1.00 -13.26 -3.12
N GLU A 72 0.51 -12.77 -4.25
CA GLU A 72 -0.01 -11.42 -4.37
C GLU A 72 -1.26 -11.29 -3.48
N TRP A 73 -1.39 -10.18 -2.75
CA TRP A 73 -2.37 -10.02 -1.68
C TRP A 73 -3.79 -9.87 -2.22
N ASP A 74 -3.98 -9.07 -3.28
CA ASP A 74 -5.31 -8.74 -3.82
C ASP A 74 -5.92 -9.89 -4.64
N THR A 75 -5.11 -10.54 -5.47
CA THR A 75 -5.52 -11.56 -6.43
C THR A 75 -5.24 -12.98 -5.97
N GLY A 76 -4.40 -13.16 -4.95
CA GLY A 76 -3.92 -14.47 -4.51
C GLY A 76 -2.97 -15.14 -5.50
N LYS A 77 -2.52 -14.43 -6.54
CA LYS A 77 -1.64 -14.99 -7.59
C LYS A 77 -0.36 -15.55 -6.96
N PRO A 78 0.02 -16.81 -7.21
CA PRO A 78 1.31 -17.34 -6.77
C PRO A 78 2.46 -16.61 -7.48
N LEU A 79 3.39 -16.07 -6.69
CA LEU A 79 4.57 -15.34 -7.17
C LEU A 79 5.87 -16.14 -7.00
N GLY A 80 5.88 -17.20 -6.19
CA GLY A 80 7.02 -18.09 -6.02
C GLY A 80 7.21 -18.54 -4.58
N ARG A 81 8.43 -18.96 -4.23
CA ARG A 81 8.81 -19.37 -2.88
C ARG A 81 10.18 -18.80 -2.52
N ILE A 82 10.37 -18.45 -1.24
CA ILE A 82 11.67 -18.05 -0.69
C ILE A 82 12.00 -18.89 0.56
N PRO A 83 13.28 -19.05 0.93
CA PRO A 83 13.63 -19.68 2.20
C PRO A 83 13.01 -18.93 3.37
N GLN A 84 12.44 -19.66 4.32
CA GLN A 84 11.83 -19.08 5.52
C GLN A 84 12.90 -18.77 6.57
N VAL A 85 12.73 -17.67 7.29
CA VAL A 85 13.60 -17.32 8.42
C VAL A 85 13.34 -18.25 9.61
N ALA A 86 14.37 -18.50 10.43
CA ALA A 86 14.25 -19.43 11.55
C ALA A 86 13.21 -18.99 12.59
N HIS A 87 13.04 -17.69 12.79
CA HIS A 87 12.07 -17.10 13.72
C HIS A 87 11.32 -15.95 13.05
N THR A 88 10.00 -15.93 13.20
CA THR A 88 9.13 -14.80 12.84
C THR A 88 8.52 -14.22 14.11
N TYR A 89 8.45 -12.90 14.22
CA TYR A 89 7.88 -12.20 15.37
C TYR A 89 6.35 -12.13 15.33
N SER A 90 5.73 -11.78 16.46
CA SER A 90 4.30 -11.44 16.48
C SER A 90 4.08 -10.13 15.74
N VAL A 91 3.08 -10.10 14.87
CA VAL A 91 2.71 -8.93 14.07
C VAL A 91 1.22 -8.69 14.22
N VAL A 92 0.85 -7.46 14.59
CA VAL A 92 -0.53 -6.97 14.62
C VAL A 92 -0.64 -5.80 13.64
N GLY A 93 -1.46 -5.97 12.61
CA GLY A 93 -1.52 -5.05 11.48
C GLY A 93 -0.14 -4.89 10.83
N ASN A 94 0.39 -3.66 10.84
CA ASN A 94 1.68 -3.33 10.24
C ASN A 94 2.81 -3.13 11.28
N MET A 95 2.60 -3.55 12.54
CA MET A 95 3.58 -3.42 13.62
C MET A 95 3.95 -4.79 14.18
N ASN A 96 5.23 -4.98 14.50
CA ASN A 96 5.67 -6.14 15.25
C ASN A 96 5.84 -5.78 16.74
N GLU A 97 6.34 -6.72 17.52
CA GLU A 97 6.56 -6.58 18.97
C GLU A 97 7.75 -5.69 19.39
N TYR A 98 8.38 -4.94 18.46
CA TYR A 98 9.54 -4.07 18.69
C TYR A 98 9.34 -2.62 18.23
#